data_AF-A0A7W1L717-F1
#
_entry.id   AF-A0A7W1L717-F1
#
_cell.length_a   1.000
_cell.length_b   1.000
_cell.length_c   1.000
_cell.angle_alpha   90.00
_cell.angle_beta   90.00
_cell.angle_gamma   90.00
#
_symmetry.space_group_name_H-M   'P 1'
#
loop_
_entity.id
_entity.type
_entity.pdbx_description
1 polymer ?
#
loop_
_entity_poly.entity_id
_entity_poly.type
_entity_poly.pdbx_seq_one_letter_code
_entity_poly.pdbx_strand_id
1 'polypeptide(L)'
;TYKGMDGDNKQATVMNILVAHENMDEKTAYNIVKTIFDKRDDVIAVHKEAVNFKLENQKAAASPIPFHPGALKYFAEKGAKVN
;
A
#
# COMPACT_ATOMS: atom_id res chain seq x y z
N THR A 1 16.32 -14.45 -1.90
CA THR A 1 17.69 -14.53 -2.46
C THR A 1 17.61 -15.27 -3.77
N TYR A 2 18.34 -14.83 -4.78
CA TYR A 2 18.40 -15.50 -6.08
C TYR A 2 19.63 -16.41 -6.14
N LYS A 3 19.52 -17.55 -6.82
CA LYS A 3 20.64 -18.49 -6.97
C LYS A 3 21.82 -17.79 -7.68
N GLY A 4 23.01 -17.85 -7.08
CA GLY A 4 24.23 -17.24 -7.62
C GLY A 4 24.40 -15.75 -7.30
N MET A 5 23.57 -15.16 -6.44
CA MET A 5 23.79 -13.83 -5.88
C MET A 5 24.31 -13.96 -4.44
N ASP A 6 25.64 -13.99 -4.31
CA ASP A 6 26.35 -14.29 -3.05
C ASP A 6 26.55 -13.04 -2.15
N GLY A 7 26.02 -11.88 -2.55
CA GLY A 7 26.10 -10.64 -1.79
C GLY A 7 25.05 -9.63 -2.22
N ASP A 8 24.94 -8.55 -1.45
CA ASP A 8 23.95 -7.50 -1.69
C ASP A 8 24.25 -6.73 -2.98
N ASN A 9 23.21 -6.51 -3.79
CA ASN A 9 23.29 -5.65 -4.95
C ASN A 9 22.87 -4.21 -4.58
N LYS A 10 23.72 -3.23 -4.89
CA LYS A 10 23.35 -1.81 -4.74
C LYS A 10 22.48 -1.41 -5.92
N GLN A 11 21.22 -1.07 -5.66
CA GLN A 11 20.30 -0.62 -6.70
C GLN A 11 19.53 0.63 -6.29
N ALA A 12 19.08 1.37 -7.31
CA ALA A 12 17.98 2.30 -7.14
C ALA A 12 16.66 1.51 -7.04
N THR A 13 15.69 2.07 -6.31
CA THR A 13 14.35 1.50 -6.20
C THR A 13 13.31 2.61 -6.13
N VAL A 14 12.08 2.28 -6.51
CA VAL A 14 10.90 3.12 -6.37
C VAL A 14 9.79 2.32 -5.70
N MET A 15 8.84 3.01 -5.09
CA MET A 15 7.69 2.38 -4.43
C MET A 15 6.55 2.20 -5.43
N ASN A 16 5.96 1.01 -5.46
CA ASN A 16 4.71 0.79 -6.19
C ASN A 16 3.53 1.36 -5.40
N ILE A 17 2.60 2.00 -6.10
CA ILE A 17 1.36 2.54 -5.54
C ILE A 17 0.15 1.95 -6.27
N LEU A 18 -0.95 1.75 -5.55
CA LEU A 18 -2.24 1.42 -6.13
C LEU A 18 -3.00 2.72 -6.40
N VAL A 19 -3.31 2.99 -7.67
CA VAL A 19 -3.99 4.21 -8.10
C VAL A 19 -5.44 3.94 -8.46
N ALA A 20 -6.27 4.94 -8.24
CA ALA A 20 -7.66 4.99 -8.66
C ALA A 20 -7.93 6.33 -9.35
N HIS A 21 -8.96 6.39 -10.17
CA HIS A 21 -9.43 7.65 -10.74
C HIS A 21 -9.97 8.56 -9.63
N GLU A 22 -9.75 9.88 -9.71
CA GLU A 22 -10.16 10.84 -8.67
C GLU A 22 -11.67 10.86 -8.40
N ASN A 23 -12.47 10.56 -9.42
CA ASN A 23 -13.93 10.47 -9.34
C ASN A 23 -14.46 9.12 -8.84
N MET A 24 -13.61 8.19 -8.40
CA MET A 24 -14.09 6.97 -7.74
C MET A 24 -14.86 7.37 -6.47
N ASP A 25 -16.02 6.76 -6.22
CA ASP A 25 -16.76 7.11 -5.01
C ASP A 25 -15.99 6.69 -3.74
N GLU A 26 -16.11 7.50 -2.68
CA GLU A 26 -15.37 7.28 -1.44
C GLU A 26 -15.61 5.91 -0.82
N LYS A 27 -16.84 5.40 -0.94
CA LYS A 27 -17.22 4.11 -0.35
C LYS A 27 -16.51 2.96 -1.07
N THR A 28 -16.45 2.99 -2.40
CA THR A 28 -15.71 2.00 -3.18
C THR A 28 -14.22 2.03 -2.86
N ALA A 29 -13.60 3.22 -2.87
CA ALA A 29 -12.19 3.35 -2.53
C ALA A 29 -11.88 2.86 -1.10
N TYR A 30 -12.72 3.23 -0.12
CA TYR A 30 -12.62 2.76 1.26
C TYR A 30 -12.72 1.23 1.34
N ASN A 31 -13.71 0.64 0.67
CA ASN A 31 -13.93 -0.80 0.71
C ASN A 31 -12.77 -1.58 0.07
N ILE A 32 -12.18 -1.06 -1.01
CA ILE A 32 -10.99 -1.66 -1.63
C ILE A 32 -9.84 -1.68 -0.62
N VAL A 33 -9.49 -0.52 -0.05
CA VAL A 33 -8.38 -0.42 0.91
C VAL A 33 -8.65 -1.29 2.14
N LYS A 34 -9.86 -1.21 2.71
CA LYS A 34 -10.27 -2.05 3.84
C LYS A 34 -10.11 -3.53 3.53
N THR A 35 -10.56 -3.98 2.36
CA THR A 35 -10.46 -5.39 1.97
C THR A 35 -9.00 -5.82 1.85
N ILE A 36 -8.14 -5.01 1.23
CA ILE A 36 -6.71 -5.32 1.08
C ILE A 36 -6.03 -5.49 2.45
N PHE A 37 -6.32 -4.62 3.41
CA PHE A 37 -5.71 -4.70 4.74
C PHE A 37 -6.35 -5.78 5.64
N ASP A 38 -7.67 -5.92 5.64
CA ASP A 38 -8.37 -6.92 6.47
C ASP A 38 -8.16 -8.35 5.95
N LYS A 39 -7.89 -8.52 4.65
CA LYS A 39 -7.58 -9.80 3.99
C LYS A 39 -6.11 -9.91 3.58
N ARG A 40 -5.23 -9.18 4.27
CA ARG A 40 -3.82 -9.08 3.90
C ARG A 40 -3.12 -10.44 3.79
N ASP A 41 -3.45 -11.39 4.65
CA ASP A 41 -2.87 -12.74 4.60
C ASP A 41 -3.26 -13.50 3.33
N ASP A 42 -4.50 -13.33 2.85
CA ASP A 42 -4.96 -13.89 1.57
C ASP A 42 -4.19 -13.25 0.40
N VAL A 43 -3.93 -11.94 0.44
CA VAL A 43 -3.15 -11.24 -0.59
C VAL A 43 -1.67 -11.67 -0.57
N ILE A 44 -1.09 -11.89 0.62
CA ILE A 44 0.28 -12.41 0.78
C ILE A 44 0.40 -13.81 0.16
N ALA A 45 -0.61 -14.66 0.32
CA ALA A 45 -0.64 -15.99 -0.27
C ALA A 45 -0.59 -15.96 -1.80
N VAL A 46 -1.14 -14.91 -2.43
CA VAL A 46 -1.08 -14.70 -3.88
C VAL A 46 0.27 -14.10 -4.30
N HIS A 47 0.77 -13.09 -3.58
CA HIS A 47 2.03 -12.44 -3.90
C HIS A 47 2.79 -11.96 -2.65
N LYS A 48 4.04 -12.43 -2.50
CA LYS A 48 4.86 -12.18 -1.31
C LYS A 48 5.09 -10.70 -1.00
N GLU A 49 5.14 -9.83 -2.00
CA GLU A 49 5.34 -8.38 -1.80
C GLU A 49 4.26 -7.73 -0.92
N ALA A 50 3.06 -8.31 -0.86
CA ALA A 50 1.97 -7.79 -0.02
C ALA A 50 2.29 -7.81 1.48
N VAL A 51 3.37 -8.47 1.91
CA VAL A 51 3.91 -8.32 3.29
C VAL A 51 4.26 -6.86 3.61
N ASN A 52 4.49 -6.02 2.61
CA ASN A 52 4.80 -4.61 2.78
C ASN A 52 3.55 -3.70 2.82
N PHE A 53 2.35 -4.25 2.68
CA PHE A 53 1.09 -3.52 2.93
C PHE A 53 0.90 -3.34 4.43
N LYS A 54 1.58 -2.33 4.96
CA LYS A 54 1.55 -1.97 6.37
C LYS A 54 1.07 -0.55 6.52
N LEU A 55 0.34 -0.29 7.61
CA LEU A 55 -0.19 1.03 7.91
C LEU A 55 0.94 2.05 8.09
N GLU A 56 2.06 1.65 8.70
CA GLU A 56 3.21 2.55 8.86
C GLU A 56 3.82 3.01 7.54
N ASN A 57 3.57 2.30 6.42
CA ASN A 57 4.09 2.66 5.11
C ASN A 57 3.19 3.67 4.37
N GLN A 58 1.98 3.94 4.86
CA GLN A 58 1.01 4.83 4.21
C GLN A 58 1.24 6.27 4.67
N LYS A 59 2.28 6.90 4.10
CA LYS A 59 2.69 8.28 4.42
C LYS A 59 2.57 9.19 3.20
N ALA A 60 2.42 10.49 3.39
CA ALA A 60 2.40 11.46 2.29
C ALA A 60 3.63 11.32 1.38
N ALA A 61 4.82 11.15 1.96
CA ALA A 61 6.07 10.96 1.21
C ALA A 61 6.15 9.62 0.44
N ALA A 62 5.23 8.67 0.67
CA ALA A 62 5.19 7.38 -0.02
C ALA A 62 4.44 7.45 -1.37
N SER A 63 3.84 8.59 -1.70
CA SER A 63 3.12 8.80 -2.96
C SER A 63 3.47 10.15 -3.58
N PRO A 64 3.70 10.25 -4.90
CA PRO A 64 3.87 11.52 -5.60
C PRO A 64 2.53 12.25 -5.84
N ILE A 65 1.39 11.61 -5.55
CA ILE A 65 0.04 12.16 -5.73
C ILE A 65 -0.80 12.01 -4.45
N PRO A 66 -1.84 12.83 -4.25
CA PRO A 66 -2.69 12.76 -3.07
C PRO A 66 -3.38 11.40 -2.91
N PHE A 67 -3.60 10.99 -1.65
CA PHE A 67 -4.43 9.83 -1.37
C PHE A 67 -5.91 10.15 -1.60
N HIS A 68 -6.65 9.15 -2.07
CA HIS A 68 -8.10 9.23 -2.20
C HIS A 68 -8.79 9.43 -0.84
N PRO A 69 -9.85 10.23 -0.70
CA PRO A 69 -10.54 10.46 0.58
C PRO A 69 -10.99 9.17 1.28
N GLY A 70 -11.52 8.21 0.51
CA GLY A 70 -11.89 6.89 1.02
C GLY A 70 -10.72 6.10 1.63
N ALA A 71 -9.51 6.22 1.07
CA ALA A 71 -8.31 5.59 1.63
C ALA A 71 -7.86 6.30 2.92
N LEU A 72 -7.84 7.64 2.91
CA LEU A 72 -7.49 8.46 4.07
C LEU A 72 -8.40 8.17 5.26
N LYS A 73 -9.71 8.02 5.01
CA LYS A 73 -10.68 7.63 6.04
C LYS A 73 -10.31 6.30 6.69
N TYR A 74 -10.04 5.26 5.89
CA TYR A 74 -9.63 3.96 6.42
C TYR A 74 -8.33 4.05 7.24
N PHE A 75 -7.32 4.76 6.72
CA PHE A 75 -6.04 4.94 7.42
C PHE A 75 -6.20 5.67 8.76
N ALA A 76 -7.00 6.74 8.80
CA ALA A 76 -7.29 7.47 10.03
C ALA A 76 -8.02 6.62 11.07
N GLU A 77 -9.02 5.82 10.66
CA GLU A 77 -9.74 4.88 11.54
C GLU A 77 -8.82 3.83 12.16
N LYS A 78 -7.76 3.44 11.44
CA LYS A 78 -6.74 2.49 11.92
C LYS A 78 -5.56 3.17 12.63
N GLY A 79 -5.65 4.47 12.90
CA GLY A 79 -4.65 5.23 13.64
C GLY A 79 -3.39 5.60 12.83
N ALA A 80 -3.39 5.40 11.52
CA ALA A 80 -2.30 5.85 10.66
C ALA A 80 -2.39 7.36 10.42
N LYS A 81 -1.26 8.06 10.59
CA LYS A 81 -1.11 9.48 10.25
C LYS A 81 -0.42 9.57 8.89
N VAL A 82 -1.19 9.92 7.88
CA VAL A 82 -0.69 10.06 6.50
C VAL A 82 0.02 11.42 6.32
N ASN A 83 -0.25 12.38 7.20
CA ASN A 83 0.18 13.78 7.13
C ASN A 83 1.59 14.00 7.70
#